data_AF-A0A7L4CT38-F1
#
_entry.id   AF-A0A7L4CT38-F1
#
_cell.length_a   1.000
_cell.length_b   1.000
_cell.length_c   1.000
_cell.angle_alpha   90.00
_cell.angle_beta   90.00
_cell.angle_gamma   90.00
#
_symmetry.space_group_name_H-M   'P 1'
#
loop_
_entity.id
_entity.type
_entity.pdbx_description
1 polymer ?
#
loop_
_entity_poly.entity_id
_entity_poly.type
_entity_poly.pdbx_seq_one_letter_code
_entity_poly.pdbx_strand_id
1 'polypeptide(L)'
;PLRSKAYKWYVPREVYPNDTYPPYCGGPGYVLSGDLAPKIYRIAQILPVINMEDSFMGICLHALGVGVTGSPWGVFNMYRIEYEKCRFSRLV
;
A
#
# COMPACT_ATOMS: atom_id res chain seq x y z
N PRO A 1 0.81 1.85 12.76
CA PRO A 1 1.92 0.94 13.15
C PRO A 1 1.54 0.04 14.34
N LEU A 2 1.65 -1.29 14.20
CA LEU A 2 1.48 -2.20 15.33
C LEU A 2 2.75 -2.17 16.20
N ARG A 3 2.60 -2.00 17.52
CA ARG A 3 3.73 -1.78 18.45
C ARG A 3 4.06 -2.97 19.35
N SER A 4 3.32 -4.07 19.23
CA SER A 4 3.65 -5.32 19.93
C SER A 4 4.36 -6.28 19.00
N LYS A 5 5.46 -6.89 19.48
CA LYS A 5 6.22 -7.93 18.78
C LYS A 5 5.41 -9.20 18.50
N ALA A 6 4.23 -9.35 19.11
CA ALA A 6 3.33 -10.46 18.85
C ALA A 6 2.66 -10.41 17.46
N TYR A 7 2.66 -9.25 16.80
CA TYR A 7 2.01 -9.09 15.50
C TYR A 7 3.00 -9.25 14.34
N LYS A 8 2.56 -9.93 13.26
CA LYS A 8 3.31 -10.08 12.00
C LYS A 8 3.86 -8.74 11.48
N TRP A 9 3.04 -7.69 11.54
CA TRP A 9 3.36 -6.36 11.04
C TRP A 9 3.83 -5.39 12.14
N TYR A 10 4.55 -5.92 13.14
CA TYR A 10 5.17 -5.11 14.18
C TYR A 10 6.17 -4.11 13.60
N VAL A 11 6.03 -2.82 13.95
CA VAL A 11 6.97 -1.76 13.58
C VAL A 11 7.49 -1.07 14.84
N PRO A 12 8.79 -1.19 15.17
CA PRO A 12 9.41 -0.50 16.30
C PRO A 12 9.39 1.03 16.12
N ARG A 13 9.45 1.79 17.23
CA ARG A 13 9.47 3.27 17.19
C ARG A 13 10.78 3.79 16.61
N GLU A 14 11.84 3.04 16.78
CA GLU A 14 13.18 3.32 16.28
C GLU A 14 13.22 3.30 14.74
N VAL A 15 12.38 2.46 14.11
CA VAL A 15 12.27 2.39 12.64
C VAL A 15 11.24 3.40 12.11
N TYR A 16 10.11 3.56 12.80
CA TYR A 16 9.08 4.54 12.44
C TYR A 16 8.52 5.24 13.69
N PRO A 17 8.96 6.48 13.97
CA PRO A 17 8.68 7.16 15.23
C PRO A 17 7.22 7.65 15.33
N ASN A 18 6.59 7.99 14.20
CA ASN A 18 5.24 8.56 14.18
C ASN A 18 4.19 7.55 14.64
N ASP A 19 3.16 8.01 15.33
CA ASP A 19 2.10 7.14 15.83
C ASP A 19 1.16 6.61 14.74
N THR A 20 1.06 7.31 13.60
CA THR A 20 0.21 6.96 12.47
C THR A 20 0.99 6.93 11.15
N TYR A 21 0.53 6.07 10.23
CA TYR A 21 1.02 6.08 8.85
C TYR A 21 0.30 7.17 8.04
N PRO A 22 0.93 7.73 7.00
CA PRO A 22 0.20 8.53 6.01
C PRO A 22 -0.84 7.68 5.29
N PRO A 23 -1.81 8.28 4.58
CA PRO A 23 -2.76 7.55 3.75
C PRO A 23 -2.05 6.59 2.77
N TYR A 24 -2.53 5.35 2.69
CA TYR A 24 -1.97 4.31 1.83
C TYR A 24 -3.07 3.39 1.27
N CYS A 25 -2.81 2.78 0.12
CA CYS A 25 -3.68 1.74 -0.43
C CYS A 25 -3.34 0.41 0.24
N GLY A 26 -4.34 -0.28 0.81
CA GLY A 26 -4.18 -1.61 1.40
C GLY A 26 -4.95 -2.68 0.64
N GLY A 27 -4.46 -3.92 0.66
CA GLY A 27 -5.12 -5.06 0.00
C GLY A 27 -4.34 -5.57 -1.22
N PRO A 28 -4.87 -6.54 -1.98
CA PRO A 28 -4.02 -7.44 -2.77
C PRO A 28 -3.32 -6.76 -3.96
N GLY A 29 -3.70 -5.54 -4.32
CA GLY A 29 -3.05 -4.80 -5.39
C GLY A 29 -3.45 -3.33 -5.44
N TYR A 30 -2.62 -2.57 -6.15
CA TYR A 30 -2.79 -1.16 -6.46
C TYR A 30 -2.32 -0.90 -7.89
N VAL A 31 -2.87 0.13 -8.53
CA VAL A 31 -2.49 0.55 -9.88
C VAL A 31 -1.84 1.92 -9.80
N LEU A 32 -0.73 2.11 -10.49
CA LEU A 32 -0.03 3.38 -10.63
C LEU A 32 0.42 3.60 -12.07
N SER A 33 0.67 4.85 -12.43
CA SER A 33 1.24 5.19 -13.73
C SER A 33 2.69 4.71 -13.83
N GLY A 34 3.11 4.32 -15.04
CA GLY A 34 4.46 3.80 -15.26
C GLY A 34 5.58 4.80 -14.92
N ASP A 35 5.32 6.11 -15.03
CA ASP A 35 6.28 7.16 -14.66
C ASP A 35 6.41 7.36 -13.14
N LEU A 36 5.44 6.89 -12.35
CA LEU A 36 5.48 6.96 -10.90
C LEU A 36 6.37 5.86 -10.31
N ALA A 37 6.42 4.68 -10.94
CA ALA A 37 7.26 3.56 -10.50
C ALA A 37 8.76 3.94 -10.29
N PRO A 38 9.47 4.58 -11.25
CA PRO A 38 10.87 4.97 -11.03
C PRO A 38 11.03 6.06 -9.97
N LYS A 39 10.03 6.93 -9.75
CA LYS A 39 10.05 7.95 -8.69
C LYS A 39 9.95 7.28 -7.32
N ILE A 40 9.03 6.33 -7.17
CA ILE A 40 8.88 5.51 -5.95
C ILE A 40 10.17 4.73 -5.68
N TYR A 41 10.74 4.08 -6.70
CA TYR A 41 11.97 3.32 -6.54
C TYR A 41 13.11 4.19 -5.97
N ARG A 42 13.31 5.40 -6.51
CA ARG A 42 14.35 6.32 -6.04
C ARG A 42 14.14 6.76 -4.60
N ILE A 43 12.92 7.14 -4.21
CA ILE A 43 12.66 7.60 -2.84
C ILE A 43 12.75 6.43 -1.83
N ALA A 44 12.36 5.22 -2.24
CA ALA A 44 12.46 4.02 -1.43
C ALA A 44 13.91 3.64 -1.06
N GLN A 45 14.91 4.06 -1.85
CA GLN A 45 16.32 3.85 -1.51
C GLN A 45 16.82 4.74 -0.36
N ILE A 46 16.09 5.82 -0.05
CA ILE A 46 16.53 6.85 0.91
C ILE A 46 15.74 6.74 2.23
N LEU A 47 14.50 6.28 2.15
CA LEU A 47 13.61 6.17 3.31
C LEU A 47 13.88 4.91 4.15
N PRO A 48 13.74 4.98 5.49
CA PRO A 48 13.78 3.80 6.35
C PRO A 48 12.66 2.82 5.98
N VAL A 49 13.04 1.59 5.64
CA VAL A 49 12.10 0.53 5.27
C VAL A 49 11.37 0.00 6.51
N ILE A 50 10.06 -0.23 6.38
CA ILE A 50 9.23 -0.90 7.39
C ILE A 50 8.73 -2.26 6.86
N ASN A 51 8.33 -3.15 7.77
CA ASN A 51 7.89 -4.50 7.40
C ASN A 51 6.48 -4.60 6.79
N MET A 52 5.74 -3.49 6.75
CA MET A 52 4.39 -3.41 6.17
C MET A 52 4.52 -2.69 4.83
N GLU A 53 4.54 -3.44 3.73
CA GLU A 53 4.81 -2.96 2.37
C GLU A 53 3.78 -1.94 1.90
N ASP A 54 2.50 -2.19 2.16
CA ASP A 54 1.41 -1.27 1.80
C ASP A 54 1.59 0.10 2.49
N SER A 55 1.98 0.08 3.77
CA SER A 55 2.27 1.30 4.51
C SER A 55 3.57 1.96 4.04
N PHE A 56 4.60 1.18 3.66
CA PHE A 56 5.85 1.73 3.11
C PHE A 56 5.61 2.43 1.77
N MET A 57 4.76 1.86 0.91
CA MET A 57 4.32 2.50 -0.32
C MET A 57 3.62 3.84 -0.04
N GLY A 58 2.73 3.89 0.97
CA GLY A 58 2.13 5.15 1.42
C GLY A 58 3.14 6.18 1.90
N ILE A 59 4.17 5.77 2.64
CA ILE A 59 5.26 6.65 3.08
C ILE A 59 6.03 7.20 1.86
N CYS A 60 6.34 6.36 0.88
CA CYS A 60 7.00 6.78 -0.36
C CYS A 60 6.15 7.80 -1.14
N LEU A 61 4.84 7.54 -1.30
CA LEU A 61 3.93 8.45 -2.00
C LEU A 61 3.77 9.77 -1.26
N HIS A 62 3.68 9.74 0.07
CA HIS A 62 3.62 10.94 0.89
C HIS A 62 4.88 11.80 0.76
N ALA A 63 6.07 11.18 0.76
CA ALA A 63 7.34 11.88 0.54
C ALA A 63 7.44 12.51 -0.87
N LEU A 64 6.78 11.90 -1.87
CA LEU A 64 6.68 12.44 -3.23
C LEU A 64 5.56 13.48 -3.40
N GLY A 65 4.75 13.74 -2.37
CA GLY A 65 3.59 14.64 -2.45
C GLY A 65 2.43 14.08 -3.30
N VAL A 66 2.38 12.76 -3.50
CA VAL A 66 1.34 12.09 -4.30
C VAL A 66 0.23 11.57 -3.39
N GLY A 67 -1.00 11.99 -3.66
CA GLY A 67 -2.19 11.49 -2.95
C GLY A 67 -2.62 10.11 -3.42
N VAL A 68 -3.14 9.30 -2.49
CA VAL A 68 -3.79 8.02 -2.82
C VAL A 68 -5.27 8.20 -3.10
N THR A 69 -5.81 7.37 -4.00
CA THR A 69 -7.24 7.38 -4.35
C THR A 69 -7.83 5.97 -4.21
N GLY A 70 -9.09 5.89 -3.79
CA GLY A 70 -9.84 4.64 -3.79
C GLY A 70 -10.17 4.17 -5.22
N SER A 71 -10.18 2.85 -5.42
CA SER A 71 -10.69 2.26 -6.67
C SER A 71 -12.21 2.33 -6.73
N PRO A 72 -12.81 2.25 -7.92
CA PRO A 72 -14.25 2.06 -8.06
C PRO A 72 -14.74 0.82 -7.31
N TRP A 73 -15.98 0.88 -6.82
CA TRP A 73 -16.53 -0.23 -6.05
C TRP A 73 -16.65 -1.51 -6.89
N GLY A 74 -16.26 -2.65 -6.32
CA GLY A 74 -16.44 -3.97 -6.93
C GLY A 74 -15.39 -4.42 -7.93
N VAL A 75 -14.37 -3.61 -8.24
CA VAL A 75 -13.33 -3.96 -9.23
C VAL A 75 -12.15 -4.73 -8.61
N PHE A 76 -11.81 -4.44 -7.34
CA PHE A 76 -10.87 -5.25 -6.54
C PHE A 76 -11.64 -6.08 -5.51
N ASN A 77 -11.22 -7.33 -5.29
CA ASN A 77 -11.81 -8.22 -4.30
C ASN A 77 -10.71 -8.78 -3.39
N MET A 78 -10.84 -8.56 -2.08
CA MET A 78 -9.91 -9.11 -1.07
C MET A 78 -10.16 -10.60 -0.81
N TYR A 79 -11.37 -11.06 -1.09
CA TYR A 79 -11.81 -12.43 -0.85
C TYR A 79 -12.05 -13.16 -2.15
N ARG A 80 -11.97 -14.49 -2.08
CA ARG A 80 -12.35 -15.35 -3.21
C ARG A 80 -13.82 -15.11 -3.56
N ILE A 81 -14.06 -14.94 -4.84
CA ILE A 81 -15.40 -14.82 -5.41
C ILE A 81 -15.63 -16.01 -6.34
N GLU A 82 -16.88 -16.47 -6.42
CA GLU A 82 -17.25 -17.53 -7.36
C GLU A 82 -17.10 -17.05 -8.79
N TYR A 83 -16.56 -17.94 -9.64
CA TYR A 83 -16.31 -17.62 -11.04
C TYR A 83 -17.63 -17.42 -11.79
N GLU A 84 -17.79 -16.23 -12.38
CA GLU A 84 -18.86 -15.89 -13.30
C GLU A 84 -18.27 -15.00 -14.39
N LYS A 85 -18.48 -15.38 -15.66
CA LYS A 85 -17.77 -14.78 -16.80
C LYS A 85 -18.00 -13.27 -16.91
N CYS A 86 -19.25 -12.81 -16.80
CA CYS A 86 -19.60 -11.40 -16.93
C CYS A 86 -19.03 -10.58 -15.78
N ARG A 87 -19.05 -11.09 -14.55
CA ARG A 87 -18.46 -10.48 -13.36
C ARG A 87 -16.95 -10.35 -13.50
N PHE A 88 -16.26 -11.43 -13.88
CA PHE A 88 -14.80 -11.44 -14.02
C PHE A 88 -14.31 -10.57 -15.16
N SER A 89 -15.11 -10.37 -16.22
CA SER A 89 -14.78 -9.43 -17.30
C SER A 89 -14.78 -7.95 -16.89
N ARG A 90 -15.25 -7.63 -15.68
CA ARG A 90 -15.34 -6.27 -15.12
C ARG A 90 -14.41 -6.04 -13.92
N LEU A 91 -13.62 -7.05 -13.54
CA LEU A 91 -12.61 -6.93 -12.47
C LEU A 91 -11.32 -6.31 -13.02
N VAL A 92 -10.42 -5.92 -12.12
CA VAL A 92 -9.03 -5.56 -12.46
C VAL A 92 -8.17 -6.82 -12.59
#